data_AF-A0A101SM85-F1
#
_entry.id   AF-A0A101SM85-F1
#
_cell.length_a   1.000
_cell.length_b   1.000
_cell.length_c   1.000
_cell.angle_alpha   90.00
_cell.angle_beta   90.00
_cell.angle_gamma   90.00
#
_symmetry.space_group_name_H-M   'P 1'
#
loop_
_entity.id
_entity.type
_entity.pdbx_description
1 polymer ?
#
loop_
_entity_poly.entity_id
_entity_poly.type
_entity_poly.pdbx_seq_one_letter_code
_entity_poly.pdbx_strand_id
1 'polypeptide(L)'
;MAAPQESSAGPESEADLVERHPCPKCKAAPGSPCRSRSGAVTSAYHTGRFTEVPKLAKELRVPTPANRGPGQPWRPGKSVPAAVDPSLPSADIRIGYARCSHLSQELDSQLDALAKHGIGRDKIFSEKISTRSKVRPQFEEALKTAREIKAHAPHCRVIFTVFEMKRLGRDAAELTALADHLTEHGLVLEMLAGPLPGIYDPTGPGKLLFGFFAAMAETERENIRESTLEGLETAARKGKYGGRPPVITDDMLHTVLRRKALGESVEQIQPALIIPTGKRKGQNPSVASIYRALAEHEKTQAYPEAVETAHADFAAVQQRDRSPV
;
A
#
# COMPACT_ATOMS: atom_id res chain seq x y z
N MET A 1 -34.43 -23.68 30.77
CA MET A 1 -34.59 -22.67 29.70
C MET A 1 -33.21 -22.13 29.38
N ALA A 2 -32.60 -22.62 28.30
CA ALA A 2 -31.27 -22.20 27.89
C ALA A 2 -31.37 -20.91 27.07
N ALA A 3 -30.65 -19.87 27.46
CA ALA A 3 -30.56 -18.62 26.74
C ALA A 3 -29.91 -18.84 25.36
N PRO A 4 -30.43 -18.26 24.27
CA PRO A 4 -29.76 -18.35 22.98
C PRO A 4 -28.51 -17.48 23.00
N GLN A 5 -27.36 -18.12 22.74
CA GLN A 5 -26.06 -17.47 22.63
C GLN A 5 -26.06 -16.44 21.51
N GLU A 6 -25.67 -15.21 21.82
CA GLU A 6 -25.34 -14.18 20.83
C GLU A 6 -24.14 -14.64 20.00
N SER A 7 -24.39 -14.98 18.74
CA SER A 7 -23.34 -15.38 17.81
C SER A 7 -22.50 -14.15 17.41
N SER A 8 -21.23 -14.19 17.80
CA SER A 8 -20.17 -13.26 17.41
C SER A 8 -20.21 -12.88 15.93
N ALA A 9 -20.22 -11.58 15.64
CA ALA A 9 -20.32 -11.00 14.30
C ALA A 9 -19.01 -11.20 13.50
N GLY A 10 -19.08 -12.02 12.45
CA GLY A 10 -18.08 -12.03 11.37
C GLY A 10 -18.22 -10.82 10.44
N PRO A 11 -17.22 -10.57 9.57
CA PRO A 11 -17.26 -9.50 8.58
C PRO A 11 -18.48 -9.66 7.66
N GLU A 12 -19.13 -8.53 7.35
CA GLU A 12 -20.30 -8.47 6.48
C GLU A 12 -19.98 -9.02 5.08
N SER A 13 -20.78 -9.97 4.58
CA SER A 13 -20.48 -10.63 3.31
C SER A 13 -20.99 -9.82 2.12
N GLU A 14 -20.34 -9.96 0.97
CA GLU A 14 -20.72 -9.26 -0.27
C GLU A 14 -22.16 -9.53 -0.70
N ALA A 15 -22.67 -10.73 -0.41
CA ALA A 15 -24.06 -11.07 -0.68
C ALA A 15 -25.05 -10.36 0.25
N ASP A 16 -24.66 -10.07 1.49
CA ASP A 16 -25.50 -9.30 2.40
C ASP A 16 -25.71 -7.88 1.87
N LEU A 17 -24.68 -7.27 1.25
CA LEU A 17 -24.76 -5.95 0.62
C LEU A 17 -25.70 -5.94 -0.60
N VAL A 18 -25.59 -6.94 -1.48
CA VAL A 18 -26.45 -7.08 -2.67
C VAL A 18 -27.91 -7.26 -2.29
N GLU A 19 -28.18 -8.03 -1.23
CA GLU A 19 -29.55 -8.31 -0.77
C GLU A 19 -30.23 -7.12 -0.08
N ARG A 20 -29.51 -6.02 0.25
CA ARG A 20 -30.11 -4.79 0.81
C ARG A 20 -31.00 -4.04 -0.17
N HIS A 21 -30.85 -4.29 -1.47
CA HIS A 21 -31.59 -3.61 -2.52
C HIS A 21 -32.79 -4.46 -2.99
N PRO A 22 -33.93 -3.87 -3.37
CA PRO A 22 -35.02 -4.62 -4.00
C PRO A 22 -34.55 -5.24 -5.33
N CYS A 23 -34.99 -6.45 -5.66
CA CYS A 23 -34.60 -7.05 -6.95
C CYS A 23 -35.50 -6.52 -8.06
N PRO A 24 -34.97 -5.86 -9.10
CA PRO A 24 -35.79 -5.36 -10.21
C PRO A 24 -36.39 -6.50 -11.05
N LYS A 25 -35.79 -7.71 -11.03
CA LYS A 25 -36.21 -8.83 -11.88
C LYS A 25 -37.22 -9.76 -11.23
N CYS A 26 -36.96 -10.21 -10.00
CA CYS A 26 -37.85 -11.14 -9.29
C CYS A 26 -38.72 -10.47 -8.21
N LYS A 27 -38.61 -9.13 -8.04
CA LYS A 27 -39.35 -8.34 -7.04
C LYS A 27 -39.16 -8.81 -5.59
N ALA A 28 -38.10 -9.56 -5.34
CA ALA A 28 -37.68 -9.96 -3.99
C ALA A 28 -37.44 -8.70 -3.14
N ALA A 29 -38.00 -8.69 -1.92
CA ALA A 29 -37.83 -7.61 -0.96
C ALA A 29 -36.36 -7.48 -0.51
N PRO A 30 -35.93 -6.29 -0.02
CA PRO A 30 -34.68 -6.16 0.72
C PRO A 30 -34.54 -7.23 1.80
N GLY A 31 -33.37 -7.85 1.91
CA GLY A 31 -33.07 -8.94 2.84
C GLY A 31 -33.49 -10.34 2.38
N SER A 32 -33.98 -10.49 1.14
CA SER A 32 -34.34 -11.80 0.57
C SER A 32 -33.43 -12.21 -0.60
N PRO A 33 -32.89 -13.45 -0.58
CA PRO A 33 -32.10 -13.97 -1.69
C PRO A 33 -32.99 -14.16 -2.91
N CYS A 34 -32.43 -13.91 -4.08
CA CYS A 34 -33.08 -14.28 -5.32
C CYS A 34 -33.10 -15.81 -5.47
N ARG A 35 -34.21 -16.40 -5.92
CA ARG A 35 -34.24 -17.83 -6.25
C ARG A 35 -33.30 -18.11 -7.44
N SER A 36 -32.09 -18.59 -7.18
CA SER A 36 -31.25 -19.21 -8.21
C SER A 36 -31.45 -20.73 -8.21
N ARG A 37 -31.60 -21.33 -9.40
CA ARG A 37 -31.63 -22.80 -9.54
C ARG A 37 -30.23 -23.43 -9.52
N SER A 38 -29.19 -22.61 -9.76
CA SER A 38 -27.79 -23.00 -9.77
C SER A 38 -27.05 -22.35 -8.61
N GLY A 39 -26.11 -23.06 -7.98
CA GLY A 39 -25.22 -22.56 -6.91
C GLY A 39 -24.25 -21.45 -7.35
N ALA A 40 -24.55 -20.77 -8.45
CA ALA A 40 -23.91 -19.54 -8.90
C ALA A 40 -25.01 -18.60 -9.41
N VAL A 41 -24.95 -17.33 -9.03
CA VAL A 41 -25.79 -16.28 -9.60
C VAL A 41 -25.01 -15.68 -10.76
N THR A 42 -25.37 -16.02 -12.00
CA THR A 42 -24.83 -15.30 -13.16
C THR A 42 -25.25 -13.84 -13.07
N SER A 43 -24.32 -12.90 -13.27
CA SER A 43 -24.61 -11.46 -13.36
C SER A 43 -25.81 -11.20 -14.27
N ALA A 44 -25.94 -11.91 -15.39
CA ALA A 44 -27.09 -11.87 -16.32
C ALA A 44 -28.48 -12.16 -15.71
N TYR A 45 -28.58 -12.85 -14.57
CA TYR A 45 -29.86 -13.17 -13.94
C TYR A 45 -30.32 -12.12 -12.92
N HIS A 46 -29.44 -11.32 -12.32
CA HIS A 46 -29.78 -10.35 -11.25
C HIS A 46 -28.98 -9.04 -11.30
N THR A 47 -28.40 -8.71 -12.45
CA THR A 47 -27.52 -7.56 -12.75
C THR A 47 -27.81 -6.31 -11.93
N GLY A 48 -29.08 -5.89 -11.83
CA GLY A 48 -29.45 -4.65 -11.14
C GLY A 48 -28.96 -4.53 -9.70
N ARG A 49 -29.06 -5.58 -8.86
CA ARG A 49 -28.61 -5.48 -7.45
C ARG A 49 -27.08 -5.41 -7.31
N PHE A 50 -26.35 -6.04 -8.24
CA PHE A 50 -24.88 -6.09 -8.20
C PHE A 50 -24.25 -4.77 -8.68
N THR A 51 -24.92 -4.05 -9.59
CA THR A 51 -24.47 -2.72 -10.03
C THR A 51 -24.55 -1.68 -8.91
N GLU A 52 -25.48 -1.83 -7.97
CA GLU A 52 -25.62 -0.94 -6.80
C GLU A 52 -24.50 -1.14 -5.75
N VAL A 53 -23.71 -2.21 -5.87
CA VAL A 53 -22.55 -2.46 -5.01
C VAL A 53 -21.28 -2.13 -5.81
N PRO A 54 -20.59 -1.00 -5.53
CA PRO A 54 -19.48 -0.51 -6.37
C PRO A 54 -18.35 -1.53 -6.58
N LYS A 55 -18.10 -2.41 -5.60
CA LYS A 55 -17.07 -3.45 -5.65
C LYS A 55 -17.43 -4.59 -6.62
N LEU A 56 -18.72 -4.93 -6.74
CA LEU A 56 -19.21 -6.04 -7.57
C LEU A 56 -19.66 -5.60 -8.97
N ALA A 57 -19.82 -4.28 -9.19
CA ALA A 57 -20.32 -3.72 -10.43
C ALA A 57 -19.48 -4.10 -11.67
N LYS A 58 -18.20 -4.46 -11.48
CA LYS A 58 -17.27 -4.85 -12.55
C LYS A 58 -17.05 -6.35 -12.67
N GLU A 59 -17.66 -7.16 -11.80
CA GLU A 59 -17.43 -8.61 -11.76
C GLU A 59 -18.41 -9.36 -12.68
N LEU A 60 -17.86 -10.20 -13.56
CA LEU A 60 -18.64 -11.00 -14.52
C LEU A 60 -19.42 -12.14 -13.85
N ARG A 61 -18.92 -12.67 -12.72
CA ARG A 61 -19.52 -13.83 -12.03
C ARG A 61 -19.27 -13.74 -10.52
N VAL A 62 -20.34 -13.59 -9.74
CA VAL A 62 -20.28 -13.58 -8.27
C VAL A 62 -20.74 -14.94 -7.73
N PRO A 63 -19.94 -15.63 -6.89
CA PRO A 63 -20.34 -16.90 -6.30
C PRO A 63 -21.49 -16.74 -5.31
N THR A 64 -22.40 -17.71 -5.27
CA THR A 64 -23.46 -17.72 -4.25
C THR A 64 -22.86 -18.12 -2.90
N PRO A 65 -23.17 -17.41 -1.80
CA PRO A 65 -22.72 -17.80 -0.46
C PRO A 65 -23.11 -19.24 -0.12
N ALA A 66 -22.20 -19.95 0.57
CA ALA A 66 -22.38 -21.37 0.90
C ALA A 66 -23.65 -21.64 1.75
N ASN A 67 -24.08 -20.68 2.56
CA ASN A 67 -25.29 -20.74 3.38
C ASN A 67 -26.61 -20.50 2.60
N ARG A 68 -26.55 -20.32 1.27
CA ARG A 68 -27.70 -20.02 0.39
C ARG A 68 -27.92 -21.07 -0.71
N GLY A 69 -27.37 -22.28 -0.55
CA GLY A 69 -27.55 -23.40 -1.49
C GLY A 69 -28.95 -24.05 -1.46
N PRO A 70 -29.30 -24.86 -2.48
CA PRO A 70 -30.57 -25.59 -2.52
C PRO A 70 -30.71 -26.53 -1.31
N GLY A 71 -31.88 -26.50 -0.66
CA GLY A 71 -32.20 -27.33 0.52
C GLY A 71 -31.89 -26.71 1.89
N GLN A 72 -31.29 -25.52 1.94
CA GLN A 72 -31.02 -24.83 3.21
C GLN A 72 -32.23 -24.00 3.68
N PRO A 73 -32.62 -24.06 4.96
CA PRO A 73 -33.71 -23.24 5.50
C PRO A 73 -33.32 -21.76 5.49
N TRP A 74 -34.21 -20.93 4.94
CA TRP A 74 -34.00 -19.49 4.84
C TRP A 74 -33.88 -18.85 6.23
N ARG A 75 -32.89 -17.97 6.38
CA ARG A 75 -32.78 -17.03 7.50
C ARG A 75 -32.69 -15.61 6.93
N PRO A 76 -33.55 -14.66 7.35
CA PRO A 76 -33.42 -13.28 6.93
C PRO A 76 -32.03 -12.77 7.33
N GLY A 77 -31.35 -12.08 6.41
CA GLY A 77 -30.15 -11.33 6.74
C GLY A 77 -30.47 -10.20 7.72
N LYS A 78 -29.44 -9.54 8.27
CA LYS A 78 -29.64 -8.37 9.15
C LYS A 78 -30.57 -7.37 8.45
N SER A 79 -31.61 -6.91 9.15
CA SER A 79 -32.51 -5.89 8.62
C SER A 79 -31.68 -4.67 8.20
N VAL A 80 -31.93 -4.18 6.98
CA VAL A 80 -31.32 -2.94 6.50
C VAL A 80 -31.66 -1.85 7.53
N PRO A 81 -30.68 -1.13 8.10
CA PRO A 81 -30.98 0.01 8.94
C PRO A 81 -31.86 0.96 8.12
N ALA A 82 -32.96 1.44 8.70
CA ALA A 82 -33.96 2.23 8.00
C ALA A 82 -33.28 3.34 7.18
N ALA A 83 -33.75 3.57 5.95
CA ALA A 83 -33.28 4.68 5.12
C ALA A 83 -33.44 5.96 5.93
N VAL A 84 -32.30 6.55 6.31
CA VAL A 84 -32.28 7.69 7.22
C VAL A 84 -32.74 8.91 6.44
N ASP A 85 -33.69 9.63 7.03
CA ASP A 85 -34.28 10.83 6.47
C ASP A 85 -33.20 11.91 6.23
N PRO A 86 -33.01 12.42 5.00
CA PRO A 86 -32.03 13.47 4.70
C PRO A 86 -32.35 14.81 5.37
N SER A 87 -33.50 14.95 6.04
CA SER A 87 -33.92 16.16 6.75
C SER A 87 -33.49 16.25 8.22
N LEU A 88 -32.82 15.23 8.77
CA LEU A 88 -32.28 15.30 10.14
C LEU A 88 -31.13 16.33 10.20
N PRO A 89 -31.12 17.26 11.18
CA PRO A 89 -30.10 18.30 11.27
C PRO A 89 -28.73 17.69 11.59
N SER A 90 -27.91 17.53 10.56
CA SER A 90 -26.53 17.05 10.64
C SER A 90 -25.63 18.17 11.16
N ALA A 91 -25.30 18.16 12.44
CA ALA A 91 -24.16 18.95 12.91
C ALA A 91 -22.88 18.34 12.32
N ASP A 92 -22.11 19.14 11.56
CA ASP A 92 -20.78 18.74 11.08
C ASP A 92 -19.90 18.36 12.28
N ILE A 93 -19.36 17.14 12.28
CA ILE A 93 -18.44 16.69 13.31
C ILE A 93 -17.01 16.93 12.84
N ARG A 94 -16.30 17.84 13.49
CA ARG A 94 -14.89 18.16 13.20
C ARG A 94 -13.95 17.41 14.13
N ILE A 95 -12.88 16.87 13.56
CA ILE A 95 -11.73 16.30 14.28
C ILE A 95 -10.50 17.09 13.87
N GLY A 96 -9.81 17.66 14.86
CA GLY A 96 -8.61 18.46 14.65
C GLY A 96 -7.35 17.61 14.73
N TYR A 97 -6.37 17.89 13.88
CA TYR A 97 -5.05 17.31 14.00
C TYR A 97 -3.94 18.37 13.88
N ALA A 98 -3.00 18.35 14.83
CA ALA A 98 -1.87 19.26 14.92
C ALA A 98 -0.53 18.52 15.08
N ARG A 99 0.52 19.01 14.42
CA ARG A 99 1.87 18.42 14.50
C ARG A 99 2.95 19.49 14.59
N CYS A 100 3.96 19.27 15.43
CA CYS A 100 5.20 20.05 15.40
C CYS A 100 6.44 19.15 15.48
N SER A 101 7.54 19.58 14.85
CA SER A 101 8.79 18.82 14.84
C SER A 101 9.62 19.04 16.11
N HIS A 102 9.68 20.28 16.64
CA HIS A 102 10.47 20.59 17.85
C HIS A 102 9.97 21.80 18.66
N LEU A 103 9.37 22.82 18.04
CA LEU A 103 8.96 24.07 18.70
C LEU A 103 7.58 23.92 19.36
N SER A 104 7.51 24.04 20.70
CA SER A 104 6.24 24.01 21.44
C SER A 104 5.32 25.16 21.06
N GLN A 105 5.88 26.36 20.86
CA GLN A 105 5.12 27.55 20.48
C GLN A 105 4.38 27.41 19.13
N GLU A 106 4.92 26.61 18.19
CA GLU A 106 4.26 26.31 16.91
C GLU A 106 3.08 25.34 17.08
N LEU A 107 3.14 24.46 18.08
CA LEU A 107 2.06 23.53 18.39
C LEU A 107 0.90 24.27 19.06
N ASP A 108 1.20 25.12 20.04
CA ASP A 108 0.20 25.89 20.78
C ASP A 108 -0.60 26.80 19.84
N SER A 109 0.09 27.46 18.89
CA SER A 109 -0.56 28.29 17.86
C SER A 109 -1.54 27.49 16.97
N GLN A 110 -1.20 26.24 16.63
CA GLN A 110 -2.09 25.36 15.86
C GLN A 110 -3.28 24.89 16.69
N LEU A 111 -3.06 24.53 17.96
CA LEU A 111 -4.13 24.14 18.88
C LEU A 111 -5.11 25.29 19.11
N ASP A 112 -4.60 26.50 19.29
CA ASP A 112 -5.42 27.70 19.41
C ASP A 112 -6.22 27.98 18.13
N ALA A 113 -5.63 27.79 16.95
CA ALA A 113 -6.35 27.94 15.69
C ALA A 113 -7.49 26.90 15.54
N LEU A 114 -7.24 25.64 15.87
CA LEU A 114 -8.25 24.58 15.85
C LEU A 114 -9.36 24.82 16.88
N ALA A 115 -9.00 25.28 18.09
CA ALA A 115 -9.96 25.62 19.13
C ALA A 115 -10.81 26.86 18.75
N LYS A 116 -10.20 27.90 18.17
CA LYS A 116 -10.90 29.07 17.63
C LYS A 116 -11.87 28.71 16.51
N HIS A 117 -11.56 27.65 15.76
CA HIS A 117 -12.45 27.11 14.73
C HIS A 117 -13.61 26.26 15.29
N GLY A 118 -13.77 26.20 16.62
CA GLY A 118 -14.89 25.53 17.28
C GLY A 118 -14.72 24.02 17.44
N ILE A 119 -13.49 23.48 17.28
CA ILE A 119 -13.21 22.07 17.53
C ILE A 119 -13.02 21.85 19.03
N GLY A 120 -13.80 20.95 19.62
CA GLY A 120 -13.65 20.56 21.03
C GLY A 120 -12.28 19.93 21.29
N ARG A 121 -11.68 20.25 22.46
CA ARG A 121 -10.34 19.74 22.83
C ARG A 121 -10.27 18.22 22.89
N ASP A 122 -11.39 17.57 23.20
CA ASP A 122 -11.59 16.12 23.19
C ASP A 122 -11.43 15.49 21.79
N LYS A 123 -11.53 16.30 20.73
CA LYS A 123 -11.42 15.87 19.32
C LYS A 123 -10.20 16.45 18.62
N ILE A 124 -9.26 17.04 19.37
CA ILE A 124 -8.00 17.56 18.82
C ILE A 124 -6.87 16.59 19.20
N PHE A 125 -6.27 15.98 18.19
CA PHE A 125 -5.12 15.10 18.33
C PHE A 125 -3.85 15.88 18.02
N SER A 126 -2.84 15.75 18.87
CA SER A 126 -1.61 16.53 18.73
C SER A 126 -0.38 15.69 19.00
N GLU A 127 0.64 15.82 18.15
CA GLU A 127 1.91 15.12 18.34
C GLU A 127 3.13 16.01 18.11
N LYS A 128 4.15 15.77 18.93
CA LYS A 128 5.48 16.39 18.82
C LYS A 128 6.46 15.37 18.24
N ILE A 129 6.46 15.25 16.92
CA ILE A 129 7.24 14.24 16.20
C ILE A 129 7.95 14.89 15.01
N SER A 130 9.23 14.56 14.86
CA SER A 130 10.02 14.98 13.70
C SER A 130 9.42 14.46 12.39
N THR A 131 9.45 15.28 11.34
CA THR A 131 8.98 14.93 9.99
C THR A 131 9.63 13.65 9.43
N ARG A 132 10.78 13.23 9.98
CA ARG A 132 11.49 11.99 9.59
C ARG A 132 10.90 10.71 10.19
N SER A 133 10.06 10.80 11.23
CA SER A 133 9.42 9.61 11.81
C SER A 133 8.36 9.05 10.86
N LYS A 134 8.41 7.72 10.64
CA LYS A 134 7.39 7.01 9.85
C LYS A 134 6.12 6.72 10.63
N VAL A 135 6.25 6.55 11.95
CA VAL A 135 5.13 6.19 12.83
C VAL A 135 4.56 7.47 13.44
N ARG A 136 3.25 7.65 13.29
CA ARG A 136 2.48 8.80 13.79
C ARG A 136 1.26 8.30 14.56
N PRO A 137 1.43 7.93 15.84
CA PRO A 137 0.37 7.27 16.60
C PRO A 137 -0.86 8.15 16.77
N GLN A 138 -0.69 9.46 16.98
CA GLN A 138 -1.81 10.39 17.19
C GLN A 138 -2.56 10.67 15.88
N PHE A 139 -1.84 10.68 14.75
CA PHE A 139 -2.47 10.80 13.44
C PHE A 139 -3.33 9.57 13.10
N GLU A 140 -2.80 8.38 13.33
CA GLU A 140 -3.53 7.12 13.12
C GLU A 140 -4.75 7.00 14.04
N GLU A 141 -4.61 7.43 15.30
CA GLU A 141 -5.71 7.48 16.27
C GLU A 141 -6.80 8.48 15.85
N ALA A 142 -6.42 9.66 15.35
CA ALA A 142 -7.36 10.65 14.82
C ALA A 142 -8.15 10.11 13.63
N LEU A 143 -7.48 9.44 12.68
CA LEU A 143 -8.13 8.81 11.53
C LEU A 143 -9.01 7.63 11.94
N LYS A 144 -8.58 6.83 12.91
CA LYS A 144 -9.40 5.75 13.47
C LYS A 144 -10.68 6.30 14.09
N THR A 145 -10.55 7.34 14.92
CA THR A 145 -11.69 8.02 15.55
C THR A 145 -12.63 8.62 14.50
N ALA A 146 -12.11 9.25 13.45
CA ALA A 146 -12.92 9.78 12.36
C ALA A 146 -13.74 8.70 11.66
N ARG A 147 -13.13 7.54 11.38
CA ARG A 147 -13.82 6.38 10.79
C ARG A 147 -14.87 5.81 11.70
N GLU A 148 -14.56 5.64 12.99
CA GLU A 148 -15.51 5.14 13.97
C GLU A 148 -16.71 6.07 14.06
N ILE A 149 -16.52 7.39 14.18
CA ILE A 149 -17.62 8.36 14.19
C ILE A 149 -18.44 8.28 12.90
N LYS A 150 -17.80 8.21 11.73
CA LYS A 150 -18.51 8.13 10.44
C LYS A 150 -19.32 6.84 10.31
N ALA A 151 -18.81 5.72 10.84
CA ALA A 151 -19.51 4.44 10.84
C ALA A 151 -20.75 4.46 11.77
N HIS A 152 -20.65 5.11 12.95
CA HIS A 152 -21.77 5.22 13.88
C HIS A 152 -22.80 6.29 13.48
N ALA A 153 -22.35 7.36 12.82
CA ALA A 153 -23.18 8.46 12.35
C ALA A 153 -23.01 8.69 10.83
N PRO A 154 -23.55 7.80 9.98
CA PRO A 154 -23.36 7.89 8.53
C PRO A 154 -24.00 9.14 7.92
N HIS A 155 -25.03 9.68 8.57
CA HIS A 155 -25.75 10.89 8.19
C HIS A 155 -24.98 12.19 8.50
N CYS A 156 -24.02 12.15 9.42
CA CYS A 156 -23.21 13.31 9.75
C CYS A 156 -22.03 13.43 8.78
N ARG A 157 -21.73 14.67 8.41
CA ARG A 157 -20.46 14.99 7.74
C ARG A 157 -19.35 14.97 8.80
N VAL A 158 -18.37 14.09 8.61
CA VAL A 158 -17.16 14.06 9.45
C VAL A 158 -16.06 14.78 8.69
N ILE A 159 -15.54 15.85 9.29
CA ILE A 159 -14.54 16.73 8.70
C ILE A 159 -13.24 16.55 9.49
N PHE A 160 -12.19 16.12 8.81
CA PHE A 160 -10.83 16.04 9.31
C PHE A 160 -10.14 17.38 9.05
N THR A 161 -9.94 18.16 10.10
CA THR A 161 -9.43 19.53 10.03
C THR A 161 -7.97 19.58 10.45
N VAL A 162 -7.14 20.20 9.62
CA VAL A 162 -5.74 20.48 9.92
C VAL A 162 -5.43 21.96 9.71
N PHE A 163 -4.38 22.43 10.38
CA PHE A 163 -3.93 23.81 10.19
C PHE A 163 -3.42 24.07 8.77
N GLU A 164 -2.60 23.17 8.22
CA GLU A 164 -1.98 23.34 6.89
C GLU A 164 -1.58 21.99 6.27
N MET A 165 -1.49 21.94 4.94
CA MET A 165 -1.15 20.72 4.17
C MET A 165 0.12 20.01 4.66
N LYS A 166 1.17 20.75 5.06
CA LYS A 166 2.43 20.17 5.60
C LYS A 166 2.24 19.37 6.89
N ARG A 167 1.05 19.36 7.49
CA ARG A 167 0.72 18.53 8.66
C ARG A 167 0.23 17.14 8.27
N LEU A 168 -0.31 16.98 7.07
CA LEU A 168 -0.93 15.74 6.60
C LEU A 168 0.09 14.67 6.18
N GLY A 169 1.14 15.08 5.47
CA GLY A 169 2.16 14.17 4.92
C GLY A 169 3.50 14.85 4.75
N ARG A 170 4.55 14.05 4.54
CA ARG A 170 5.91 14.54 4.25
C ARG A 170 6.25 14.51 2.76
N ASP A 171 5.58 13.65 2.02
CA ASP A 171 5.79 13.37 0.60
C ASP A 171 4.43 13.22 -0.08
N ALA A 172 4.39 13.36 -1.41
CA ALA A 172 3.13 13.26 -2.13
C ALA A 172 2.52 11.85 -2.04
N ALA A 173 3.34 10.81 -1.84
CA ALA A 173 2.85 9.45 -1.64
C ALA A 173 2.00 9.29 -0.36
N GLU A 174 2.44 9.86 0.76
CA GLU A 174 1.67 9.89 2.01
C GLU A 174 0.40 10.74 1.86
N LEU A 175 0.47 11.87 1.16
CA LEU A 175 -0.71 12.69 0.88
C LEU A 175 -1.73 11.95 0.00
N THR A 176 -1.26 11.14 -0.95
CA THR A 176 -2.12 10.31 -1.81
C THR A 176 -2.75 9.15 -1.04
N ALA A 177 -1.96 8.44 -0.24
CA ALA A 177 -2.50 7.39 0.62
C ALA A 177 -3.56 7.94 1.58
N LEU A 178 -3.35 9.15 2.10
CA LEU A 178 -4.34 9.84 2.92
C LEU A 178 -5.58 10.23 2.10
N ALA A 179 -5.40 10.77 0.91
CA ALA A 179 -6.48 11.12 -0.02
C ALA A 179 -7.39 9.92 -0.31
N ASP A 180 -6.78 8.78 -0.63
CA ASP A 180 -7.49 7.52 -0.89
C ASP A 180 -8.23 7.05 0.37
N HIS A 181 -7.57 7.09 1.53
CA HIS A 181 -8.19 6.70 2.80
C HIS A 181 -9.38 7.59 3.18
N LEU A 182 -9.27 8.92 3.02
CA LEU A 182 -10.39 9.83 3.27
C LEU A 182 -11.54 9.59 2.29
N THR A 183 -11.23 9.30 1.02
CA THR A 183 -12.21 8.97 -0.02
C THR A 183 -12.94 7.66 0.27
N GLU A 184 -12.21 6.60 0.60
CA GLU A 184 -12.77 5.27 0.91
C GLU A 184 -13.75 5.34 2.09
N HIS A 185 -13.46 6.19 3.08
CA HIS A 185 -14.27 6.33 4.28
C HIS A 185 -15.28 7.48 4.24
N GLY A 186 -15.40 8.22 3.12
CA GLY A 186 -16.32 9.35 2.99
C GLY A 186 -16.06 10.47 4.00
N LEU A 187 -14.79 10.68 4.34
CA LEU A 187 -14.32 11.73 5.24
C LEU A 187 -13.96 12.97 4.43
N VAL A 188 -14.28 14.14 4.97
CA VAL A 188 -14.01 15.43 4.32
C VAL A 188 -12.73 16.01 4.89
N LEU A 189 -11.87 16.59 4.06
CA LEU A 189 -10.66 17.28 4.52
C LEU A 189 -10.92 18.78 4.66
N GLU A 190 -10.46 19.40 5.74
CA GLU A 190 -10.48 20.86 5.90
C GLU A 190 -9.08 21.37 6.24
N MET A 191 -8.66 22.44 5.56
CA MET A 191 -7.40 23.12 5.80
C MET A 191 -7.67 24.58 6.19
N LEU A 192 -7.15 25.00 7.34
CA LEU A 192 -7.41 26.34 7.88
C LEU A 192 -6.50 27.43 7.28
N ALA A 193 -5.29 27.07 6.91
CA ALA A 193 -4.25 27.99 6.45
C ALA A 193 -3.36 27.34 5.36
N GLY A 194 -2.51 28.16 4.76
CA GLY A 194 -1.61 27.79 3.67
C GLY A 194 -2.13 28.23 2.29
N PRO A 195 -1.55 27.70 1.20
CA PRO A 195 -1.90 28.11 -0.17
C PRO A 195 -3.26 27.56 -0.63
N LEU A 196 -3.80 26.56 0.06
CA LEU A 196 -5.05 25.87 -0.29
C LEU A 196 -5.96 25.78 0.95
N PRO A 197 -6.42 26.90 1.53
CA PRO A 197 -7.38 26.84 2.62
C PRO A 197 -8.78 26.50 2.08
N GLY A 198 -9.53 25.70 2.82
CA GLY A 198 -10.90 25.34 2.44
C GLY A 198 -11.31 23.93 2.85
N ILE A 199 -12.54 23.58 2.47
CA ILE A 199 -13.15 22.28 2.75
C ILE A 199 -13.22 21.48 1.44
N TYR A 200 -12.65 20.28 1.46
CA TYR A 200 -12.50 19.39 0.31
C TYR A 200 -13.28 18.10 0.55
N ASP A 201 -14.38 17.97 -0.18
CA ASP A 201 -15.23 16.78 -0.17
C ASP A 201 -14.81 15.80 -1.27
N PRO A 202 -14.48 14.54 -0.95
CA PRO A 202 -14.09 13.53 -1.94
C PRO A 202 -15.25 13.11 -2.87
N THR A 203 -16.50 13.35 -2.48
CA THR A 203 -17.70 13.01 -3.26
C THR A 203 -18.21 14.16 -4.15
N GLY A 204 -17.69 15.37 -3.95
CA GLY A 204 -18.12 16.59 -4.62
C GLY A 204 -16.99 17.32 -5.39
N PRO A 205 -17.03 18.66 -5.49
CA PRO A 205 -16.02 19.47 -6.19
C PRO A 205 -14.59 19.32 -5.63
N GLY A 206 -14.46 18.90 -4.37
CA GLY A 206 -13.17 18.66 -3.71
C GLY A 206 -12.39 17.48 -4.30
N LYS A 207 -13.04 16.59 -5.06
CA LYS A 207 -12.41 15.46 -5.76
C LYS A 207 -11.24 15.87 -6.67
N LEU A 208 -11.29 17.07 -7.25
CA LEU A 208 -10.20 17.59 -8.08
C LEU A 208 -8.89 17.76 -7.29
N LEU A 209 -8.96 18.22 -6.04
CA LEU A 209 -7.78 18.36 -5.20
C LEU A 209 -7.17 16.99 -4.88
N PHE A 210 -8.01 16.02 -4.54
CA PHE A 210 -7.57 14.65 -4.27
C PHE A 210 -6.94 14.00 -5.53
N GLY A 211 -7.50 14.24 -6.72
CA GLY A 211 -6.92 13.80 -7.99
C GLY A 211 -5.59 14.49 -8.33
N PHE A 212 -5.46 15.78 -8.02
CA PHE A 212 -4.21 16.51 -8.18
C PHE A 212 -3.10 15.96 -7.28
N PHE A 213 -3.41 15.64 -6.01
CA PHE A 213 -2.46 15.00 -5.11
C PHE A 213 -1.99 13.63 -5.63
N ALA A 214 -2.91 12.82 -6.16
CA ALA A 214 -2.57 11.54 -6.74
C ALA A 214 -1.61 11.67 -7.93
N ALA A 215 -1.85 12.64 -8.82
CA ALA A 215 -0.97 12.92 -9.97
C ALA A 215 0.42 13.40 -9.53
N MET A 216 0.50 14.34 -8.57
CA MET A 216 1.77 14.84 -8.05
C MET A 216 2.61 13.72 -7.41
N ALA A 217 1.97 12.76 -6.75
CA ALA A 217 2.65 11.63 -6.13
C ALA A 217 3.17 10.60 -7.11
N GLU A 218 2.54 10.48 -8.27
CA GLU A 218 3.05 9.66 -9.36
C GLU A 218 4.32 10.29 -9.95
N THR A 219 4.30 11.61 -10.17
CA THR A 219 5.48 12.35 -10.64
C THR A 219 6.64 12.30 -9.67
N GLU A 220 6.41 12.49 -8.36
CA GLU A 220 7.50 12.42 -7.37
C GLU A 220 8.10 11.01 -7.26
N ARG A 221 7.28 9.96 -7.41
CA ARG A 221 7.76 8.57 -7.47
C ARG A 221 8.66 8.33 -8.68
N GLU A 222 8.28 8.84 -9.85
CA GLU A 222 9.10 8.71 -11.05
C GLU A 222 10.41 9.51 -10.92
N ASN A 223 10.36 10.74 -10.39
CA ASN A 223 11.57 11.54 -10.14
C ASN A 223 12.57 10.83 -9.21
N ILE A 224 12.09 10.19 -8.13
CA ILE A 224 12.95 9.40 -7.22
C ILE A 224 13.59 8.22 -7.98
N ARG A 225 12.81 7.56 -8.83
CA ARG A 225 13.30 6.43 -9.65
C ARG A 225 14.37 6.90 -10.64
N GLU A 226 14.12 7.97 -11.37
CA GLU A 226 15.07 8.59 -12.30
C GLU A 226 16.37 8.98 -11.58
N SER A 227 16.26 9.73 -10.49
CA SER A 227 17.42 10.12 -9.67
C SER A 227 18.21 8.91 -9.13
N THR A 228 17.53 7.82 -8.79
CA THR A 228 18.18 6.59 -8.33
C THR A 228 18.92 5.91 -9.48
N LEU A 229 18.33 5.85 -10.67
CA LEU A 229 18.98 5.28 -11.86
C LEU A 229 20.20 6.10 -12.27
N GLU A 230 20.10 7.44 -12.30
CA GLU A 230 21.22 8.34 -12.55
C GLU A 230 22.34 8.17 -11.51
N GLY A 231 21.97 8.01 -10.24
CA GLY A 231 22.92 7.74 -9.16
C GLY A 231 23.64 6.40 -9.33
N LEU A 232 22.90 5.34 -9.71
CA LEU A 232 23.46 4.03 -9.99
C LEU A 232 24.36 4.05 -11.23
N GLU A 233 23.99 4.77 -12.28
CA GLU A 233 24.78 4.94 -13.49
C GLU A 233 26.07 5.71 -13.19
N THR A 234 25.99 6.77 -12.39
CA THR A 234 27.16 7.52 -11.91
C THR A 234 28.09 6.64 -11.07
N ALA A 235 27.54 5.76 -10.23
CA ALA A 235 28.32 4.80 -9.46
C ALA A 235 28.98 3.74 -10.36
N ALA A 236 28.25 3.21 -11.34
CA ALA A 236 28.73 2.28 -12.34
C ALA A 236 29.89 2.89 -13.17
N ARG A 237 29.78 4.17 -13.56
CA ARG A 237 30.84 4.92 -14.24
C ARG A 237 32.11 5.06 -13.40
N LYS A 238 31.98 5.05 -12.07
CA LYS A 238 33.10 5.02 -11.11
C LYS A 238 33.57 3.59 -10.80
N GLY A 239 33.10 2.59 -11.54
CA GLY A 239 33.43 1.17 -11.34
C GLY A 239 32.77 0.54 -10.11
N LYS A 240 31.82 1.23 -9.46
CA LYS A 240 31.09 0.73 -8.29
C LYS A 240 29.76 0.15 -8.72
N TYR A 241 29.79 -1.14 -9.07
CA TYR A 241 28.59 -1.88 -9.41
C TYR A 241 27.89 -2.37 -8.13
N GLY A 242 26.58 -2.12 -8.04
CA GLY A 242 25.74 -2.70 -7.00
C GLY A 242 25.65 -4.22 -7.12
N GLY A 243 25.09 -4.89 -6.11
CA GLY A 243 24.90 -6.34 -6.10
C GLY A 243 25.58 -7.04 -4.94
N ARG A 244 25.39 -8.36 -4.85
CA ARG A 244 26.00 -9.18 -3.80
C ARG A 244 27.45 -9.48 -4.17
N PRO A 245 28.45 -9.16 -3.31
CA PRO A 245 29.83 -9.51 -3.57
C PRO A 245 30.01 -11.02 -3.78
N PRO A 246 30.88 -11.45 -4.72
CA PRO A 246 31.17 -12.86 -4.94
C PRO A 246 31.79 -13.47 -3.68
N VAL A 247 31.40 -14.71 -3.37
CA VAL A 247 31.88 -15.44 -2.19
C VAL A 247 33.23 -16.11 -2.44
N ILE A 248 33.48 -16.54 -3.68
CA ILE A 248 34.75 -17.10 -4.14
C ILE A 248 35.58 -15.96 -4.71
N THR A 249 36.75 -15.70 -4.12
CA THR A 249 37.72 -14.75 -4.67
C THR A 249 38.56 -15.40 -5.76
N ASP A 250 39.28 -14.58 -6.53
CA ASP A 250 40.18 -15.07 -7.58
C ASP A 250 41.26 -16.02 -7.02
N ASP A 251 41.87 -15.67 -5.88
CA ASP A 251 42.83 -16.54 -5.18
C ASP A 251 42.23 -17.89 -4.78
N MET A 252 40.97 -17.90 -4.32
CA MET A 252 40.25 -19.13 -3.97
C MET A 252 39.98 -19.95 -5.23
N LEU A 253 39.59 -19.30 -6.34
CA LEU A 253 39.35 -19.97 -7.61
C LEU A 253 40.63 -20.61 -8.16
N HIS A 254 41.76 -19.90 -8.14
CA HIS A 254 43.07 -20.45 -8.52
C HIS A 254 43.46 -21.66 -7.68
N THR A 255 43.23 -21.59 -6.37
CA THR A 255 43.47 -22.71 -5.45
C THR A 255 42.61 -23.93 -5.80
N VAL A 256 41.33 -23.71 -6.10
CA VAL A 256 40.41 -24.78 -6.52
C VAL A 256 40.85 -25.39 -7.84
N LEU A 257 41.15 -24.58 -8.85
CA LEU A 257 41.59 -25.05 -10.18
C LEU A 257 42.86 -25.90 -10.08
N ARG A 258 43.85 -25.44 -9.30
CA ARG A 258 45.10 -26.16 -9.09
C ARG A 258 44.88 -27.52 -8.42
N ARG A 259 44.06 -27.58 -7.36
CA ARG A 259 43.80 -28.84 -6.64
C ARG A 259 42.91 -29.80 -7.42
N LYS A 260 41.96 -29.27 -8.19
CA LYS A 260 41.15 -30.07 -9.14
C LYS A 260 42.05 -30.71 -10.21
N ALA A 261 43.06 -30.00 -10.72
CA ALA A 261 44.04 -30.55 -11.66
C ALA A 261 44.91 -31.67 -11.06
N LEU A 262 45.10 -31.68 -9.74
CA LEU A 262 45.76 -32.76 -9.00
C LEU A 262 44.84 -33.97 -8.73
N GLY A 263 43.58 -33.92 -9.16
CA GLY A 263 42.60 -35.00 -9.00
C GLY A 263 41.78 -34.94 -7.71
N GLU A 264 41.88 -33.86 -6.92
CA GLU A 264 41.08 -33.70 -5.71
C GLU A 264 39.61 -33.35 -6.02
N SER A 265 38.68 -33.91 -5.25
CA SER A 265 37.25 -33.58 -5.34
C SER A 265 36.93 -32.24 -4.69
N VAL A 266 35.81 -31.61 -5.10
CA VAL A 266 35.41 -30.29 -4.58
C VAL A 266 35.11 -30.35 -3.08
N GLU A 267 34.59 -31.48 -2.60
CA GLU A 267 34.33 -31.74 -1.18
C GLU A 267 35.63 -31.78 -0.35
N GLN A 268 36.73 -32.28 -0.93
CA GLN A 268 38.04 -32.29 -0.28
C GLN A 268 38.71 -30.92 -0.26
N ILE A 269 38.41 -30.08 -1.26
CA ILE A 269 38.98 -28.73 -1.39
C ILE A 269 38.25 -27.72 -0.51
N GLN A 270 36.92 -27.84 -0.36
CA GLN A 270 36.06 -26.89 0.36
C GLN A 270 36.55 -26.52 1.78
N PRO A 271 37.01 -27.45 2.63
CA PRO A 271 37.45 -27.13 3.99
C PRO A 271 38.68 -26.20 4.05
N ALA A 272 39.49 -26.18 3.00
CA ALA A 272 40.68 -25.34 2.92
C ALA A 272 40.38 -23.89 2.47
N LEU A 273 39.16 -23.63 2.00
CA LEU A 273 38.74 -22.32 1.52
C LEU A 273 38.03 -21.55 2.64
N ILE A 274 38.45 -20.32 2.90
CA ILE A 274 37.88 -19.45 3.93
C ILE A 274 37.36 -18.16 3.28
N ILE A 275 36.11 -17.79 3.58
CA ILE A 275 35.52 -16.55 3.11
C ILE A 275 36.17 -15.36 3.84
N PRO A 276 36.76 -14.38 3.13
CA PRO A 276 37.53 -13.30 3.76
C PRO A 276 36.66 -12.14 4.27
N THR A 277 35.48 -11.92 3.68
CA THR A 277 34.64 -10.73 3.94
C THR A 277 33.15 -11.06 4.07
N GLY A 278 32.38 -10.13 4.65
CA GLY A 278 30.91 -10.23 4.77
C GLY A 278 30.42 -11.05 5.96
N LYS A 279 29.11 -11.33 5.99
CA LYS A 279 28.44 -11.97 7.14
C LYS A 279 28.91 -13.39 7.47
N ARG A 280 29.48 -14.10 6.49
CA ARG A 280 30.00 -15.47 6.65
C ARG A 280 31.53 -15.53 6.70
N LYS A 281 32.18 -14.42 7.06
CA LYS A 281 33.63 -14.37 7.22
C LYS A 281 34.11 -15.48 8.16
N GLY A 282 35.19 -16.17 7.77
CA GLY A 282 35.75 -17.28 8.55
C GLY A 282 35.06 -18.63 8.33
N GLN A 283 33.95 -18.69 7.59
CA GLN A 283 33.29 -19.95 7.23
C GLN A 283 33.77 -20.44 5.86
N ASN A 284 33.57 -21.73 5.61
CA ASN A 284 33.82 -22.33 4.30
C ASN A 284 32.71 -21.92 3.30
N PRO A 285 33.07 -21.67 2.02
CA PRO A 285 32.07 -21.46 0.98
C PRO A 285 31.24 -22.73 0.77
N SER A 286 30.01 -22.59 0.29
CA SER A 286 29.20 -23.75 -0.06
C SER A 286 29.77 -24.45 -1.29
N VAL A 287 29.66 -25.77 -1.36
CA VAL A 287 30.06 -26.58 -2.54
C VAL A 287 29.42 -26.03 -3.83
N ALA A 288 28.14 -25.64 -3.77
CA ALA A 288 27.43 -25.01 -4.89
C ALA A 288 27.98 -23.64 -5.31
N SER A 289 28.65 -22.90 -4.42
CA SER A 289 29.34 -21.65 -4.77
C SER A 289 30.62 -21.95 -5.54
N ILE A 290 31.34 -23.01 -5.16
CA ILE A 290 32.57 -23.45 -5.84
C ILE A 290 32.25 -23.95 -7.25
N TYR A 291 31.24 -24.81 -7.40
CA TYR A 291 30.80 -25.28 -8.72
C TYR A 291 30.31 -24.15 -9.63
N ARG A 292 29.62 -23.14 -9.08
CA ARG A 292 29.24 -21.96 -9.86
C ARG A 292 30.44 -21.17 -10.37
N ALA A 293 31.43 -20.93 -9.51
CA ALA A 293 32.65 -20.24 -9.91
C ALA A 293 33.45 -21.03 -10.97
N LEU A 294 33.53 -22.35 -10.84
CA LEU A 294 34.17 -23.21 -11.84
C LEU A 294 33.44 -23.17 -13.19
N ALA A 295 32.11 -23.28 -13.18
CA ALA A 295 31.31 -23.23 -14.41
C ALA A 295 31.39 -21.85 -15.10
N GLU A 296 31.47 -20.78 -14.31
CA GLU A 296 31.66 -19.42 -14.82
C GLU A 296 33.03 -19.27 -15.47
N HIS A 297 34.10 -19.74 -14.81
CA HIS A 297 35.45 -19.78 -15.38
C HIS A 297 35.55 -20.63 -16.66
N GLU A 298 34.95 -21.83 -16.68
CA GLU A 298 34.90 -22.69 -17.88
C GLU A 298 34.17 -21.99 -19.04
N LYS A 299 33.08 -21.27 -18.78
CA LYS A 299 32.39 -20.46 -19.80
C LYS A 299 33.26 -19.32 -20.33
N THR A 300 33.97 -18.62 -19.44
CA THR A 300 34.89 -17.55 -19.83
C THR A 300 36.01 -18.09 -20.72
N GLN A 301 36.54 -19.29 -20.42
CA GLN A 301 37.57 -19.92 -21.26
C GLN A 301 37.03 -20.47 -22.59
N ALA A 302 35.80 -20.98 -22.60
CA ALA A 302 35.19 -21.55 -23.80
C ALA A 302 34.80 -20.48 -24.84
N TYR A 303 34.49 -19.26 -24.40
CA TYR A 303 34.03 -18.17 -25.26
C TYR A 303 34.77 -16.85 -24.99
N PRO A 304 36.11 -16.80 -25.18
CA PRO A 304 36.90 -15.62 -24.86
C PRO A 304 36.46 -14.40 -25.70
N GLU A 305 36.20 -14.60 -26.98
CA GLU A 305 35.74 -13.55 -27.91
C GLU A 305 34.37 -12.98 -27.51
N ALA A 306 33.46 -13.80 -26.96
CA ALA A 306 32.15 -13.34 -26.51
C ALA A 306 32.25 -12.48 -25.25
N VAL A 307 33.20 -12.79 -24.35
CA VAL A 307 33.47 -11.99 -23.14
C VAL A 307 34.11 -10.66 -23.53
N GLU A 308 35.09 -10.67 -24.43
CA GLU A 308 35.69 -9.44 -24.96
C GLU A 308 34.67 -8.55 -25.69
N THR A 309 33.79 -9.16 -26.49
CA THR A 309 32.70 -8.44 -27.17
C THR A 309 31.71 -7.85 -26.16
N ALA A 310 31.32 -8.60 -25.13
CA ALA A 310 30.45 -8.08 -24.07
C ALA A 310 31.11 -6.92 -23.30
N HIS A 311 32.41 -7.00 -23.05
CA HIS A 311 33.18 -5.91 -22.43
C HIS A 311 33.24 -4.67 -23.35
N ALA A 312 33.42 -4.87 -24.66
CA ALA A 312 33.46 -3.80 -25.65
C ALA A 312 32.08 -3.14 -25.84
N ASP A 313 31.01 -3.93 -25.96
CA ASP A 313 29.62 -3.45 -26.04
C ASP A 313 29.24 -2.66 -24.79
N PHE A 314 29.63 -3.16 -23.61
CA PHE A 314 29.41 -2.46 -22.36
C PHE A 314 30.18 -1.13 -22.30
N ALA A 315 31.43 -1.10 -22.78
CA ALA A 315 32.21 0.14 -22.88
C ALA A 315 31.60 1.13 -23.90
N ALA A 316 31.03 0.64 -25.00
CA ALA A 316 30.35 1.47 -26.00
C ALA A 316 29.04 2.07 -25.49
N VAL A 317 28.24 1.32 -24.73
CA VAL A 317 27.06 1.84 -24.01
C VAL A 317 27.48 2.96 -23.05
N GLN A 318 28.55 2.77 -22.28
CA GLN A 318 29.09 3.82 -21.40
C GLN A 318 29.59 5.07 -22.13
N GLN A 319 30.00 4.97 -23.40
CA GLN A 319 30.42 6.13 -24.20
C GLN A 319 29.23 6.90 -24.79
N ARG A 320 28.14 6.21 -25.15
CA ARG A 320 26.91 6.86 -25.64
C ARG A 320 26.23 7.69 -24.54
N ASP A 321 26.25 7.20 -23.30
CA ASP A 321 25.73 7.94 -22.14
C ASP A 321 26.65 9.07 -21.64
N ARG A 322 27.83 9.26 -22.27
CA ARG A 322 28.78 10.37 -21.98
C ARG A 322 28.63 11.59 -22.89
N SER A 323 27.83 11.51 -23.96
CA SER A 323 27.59 12.66 -24.85
C SER A 323 26.59 13.61 -24.20
N PRO A 324 26.97 14.86 -23.88
CA PRO A 324 26.03 15.84 -23.34
C PRO A 324 25.02 16.20 -24.44
N VAL A 325 23.73 16.13 -24.10
CA VAL A 325 22.66 16.86 -24.78
C VAL A 325 22.57 18.26 -24.18
#